data_AF-A0A818JNT3-F1
#
_entry.id   AF-A0A818JNT3-F1
#
_cell.length_a   1.000
_cell.length_b   1.000
_cell.length_c   1.000
_cell.angle_alpha   90.00
_cell.angle_beta   90.00
_cell.angle_gamma   90.00
#
_symmetry.space_group_name_H-M   'P 1'
#
loop_
_entity.id
_entity.type
_entity.pdbx_description
1 polymer ?
#
loop_
_entity_poly.entity_id
_entity_poly.type
_entity_poly.pdbx_seq_one_letter_code
_entity_poly.pdbx_strand_id
1 'polypeptide(L)'
;MLLIKLWRRRSFSCRGTKLLNFNVLFRIAEHEKKLIEAVWQALHGAWVCDDACNSQGAIQSRLRVAQLIEDSCLANLEFSEQRGLDRCVQADALRRAGEFQRAKELLQHMQ
;
A
#
# COMPACT_ATOMS: atom_id res chain seq x y z
N MET A 1 7.10 7.87 -16.22
CA MET A 1 8.23 6.93 -16.46
C MET A 1 9.43 7.11 -15.51
N LEU A 2 9.37 8.03 -14.53
CA LEU A 2 10.45 8.26 -13.54
C LEU A 2 10.28 7.45 -12.24
N LEU A 3 9.04 7.13 -11.83
CA LEU A 3 8.76 6.34 -10.61
C LEU A 3 9.23 4.88 -10.71
N ILE A 4 9.35 4.32 -11.92
CA ILE A 4 9.77 2.92 -12.15
C ILE A 4 11.31 2.77 -12.09
N LYS A 5 12.08 3.80 -12.47
CA LYS A 5 13.55 3.69 -12.60
C LYS A 5 14.29 3.78 -11.26
N LEU A 6 13.78 4.54 -10.29
CA LEU A 6 14.33 4.57 -8.92
C LEU A 6 14.10 3.25 -8.17
N TRP A 7 13.10 2.47 -8.58
CA TRP A 7 12.63 1.29 -7.86
C TRP A 7 13.43 0.01 -8.15
N ARG A 8 14.05 -0.09 -9.33
CA ARG A 8 14.85 -1.27 -9.76
C ARG A 8 16.21 -1.44 -9.07
N ARG A 9 16.70 -0.45 -8.31
CA ARG A 9 18.09 -0.47 -7.80
C ARG A 9 18.28 -1.16 -6.44
N ARG A 10 17.23 -1.69 -5.81
CA ARG A 10 17.30 -2.35 -4.49
C ARG A 10 16.85 -3.81 -4.46
N SER A 11 16.50 -4.40 -5.60
CA SER A 11 16.00 -5.77 -5.68
C SER A 11 17.15 -6.75 -5.92
N PHE A 12 17.82 -7.18 -4.84
CA PHE A 12 18.67 -8.37 -4.87
C PHE A 12 18.21 -9.45 -3.87
N SER A 13 18.14 -10.65 -4.45
CA SER A 13 17.95 -11.99 -3.90
C SER A 13 16.61 -12.34 -3.25
N CYS A 14 15.94 -13.30 -3.91
CA CYS A 14 14.99 -14.26 -3.37
C CYS A 14 15.53 -14.86 -2.06
N ARG A 15 14.78 -14.75 -0.95
CA ARG A 15 14.91 -15.62 0.23
C ARG A 15 13.74 -15.35 1.19
N GLY A 16 13.05 -16.42 1.59
CA GLY A 16 11.74 -16.41 2.27
C GLY A 16 11.65 -15.71 3.63
N THR A 17 12.71 -15.12 4.15
CA THR A 17 12.70 -14.34 5.41
C THR A 17 12.16 -12.92 5.26
N LYS A 18 12.14 -12.33 4.05
CA LYS A 18 11.62 -10.96 3.85
C LYS A 18 10.10 -10.86 3.97
N LEU A 19 9.35 -11.92 3.62
CA LEU A 19 7.88 -11.91 3.63
C LEU A 19 7.27 -11.77 5.03
N LEU A 20 7.85 -12.44 6.03
CA LEU A 20 7.32 -12.47 7.39
C LEU A 20 7.47 -11.11 8.10
N ASN A 21 8.55 -10.37 7.80
CA ASN A 21 8.84 -9.14 8.53
C ASN A 21 7.85 -8.01 8.20
N PHE A 22 7.43 -7.84 6.94
CA PHE A 22 6.60 -6.67 6.57
C PHE A 22 5.14 -6.78 7.02
N ASN A 23 4.55 -7.98 7.02
CA ASN A 23 3.21 -8.18 7.55
C ASN A 23 3.12 -7.93 9.06
N VAL A 24 4.23 -8.15 9.79
CA VAL A 24 4.32 -7.86 11.22
C VAL A 24 4.55 -6.36 11.45
N LEU A 25 5.43 -5.72 10.66
CA LEU A 25 5.76 -4.30 10.81
C LEU A 25 4.56 -3.38 10.65
N PHE A 26 3.71 -3.58 9.64
CA PHE A 26 2.56 -2.69 9.48
C PHE A 26 1.56 -2.85 10.64
N ARG A 27 1.35 -4.07 11.15
CA ARG A 27 0.45 -4.33 12.30
C ARG A 27 0.95 -3.70 13.60
N ILE A 28 2.27 -3.66 13.79
CA ILE A 28 2.88 -2.95 14.93
C ILE A 28 2.62 -1.45 14.78
N ALA A 29 2.88 -0.88 13.60
CA ALA A 29 2.62 0.54 13.34
C ALA A 29 1.13 0.90 13.53
N GLU A 30 0.21 0.01 13.15
CA GLU A 30 -1.23 0.17 13.41
C GLU A 30 -1.55 0.20 14.90
N HIS A 31 -0.99 -0.73 15.67
CA HIS A 31 -1.17 -0.78 17.11
C HIS A 31 -0.64 0.48 17.80
N GLU A 32 0.49 1.01 17.31
CA GLU A 32 1.09 2.27 17.77
C GLU A 32 0.36 3.52 17.21
N LYS A 33 -0.73 3.35 16.45
CA LYS A 33 -1.50 4.43 15.80
C LYS A 33 -0.69 5.27 14.82
N LYS A 34 0.41 4.74 14.30
CA LYS A 34 1.25 5.38 13.26
C LYS A 34 0.69 5.04 11.88
N LEU A 35 -0.46 5.63 11.54
CA LEU A 35 -1.22 5.27 10.33
C LEU A 35 -0.39 5.44 9.05
N ILE A 36 0.35 6.54 8.89
CA ILE A 36 1.14 6.79 7.68
C ILE A 36 2.27 5.77 7.53
N GLU A 37 2.94 5.42 8.62
CA GLU A 37 3.96 4.36 8.61
C GLU A 37 3.34 3.02 8.26
N ALA A 38 2.17 2.69 8.83
CA ALA A 38 1.44 1.48 8.50
C ALA A 38 1.08 1.40 7.00
N VAL A 39 0.67 2.51 6.36
CA VAL A 39 0.40 2.54 4.91
C VAL A 39 1.66 2.13 4.13
N TRP A 40 2.81 2.73 4.43
CA TRP A 40 4.06 2.42 3.75
C TRP A 40 4.52 0.98 3.95
N GLN A 41 4.42 0.47 5.18
CA GLN A 41 4.78 -0.91 5.49
C GLN A 41 3.84 -1.91 4.79
N ALA A 42 2.54 -1.61 4.71
CA ALA A 42 1.57 -2.44 3.99
C ALA A 42 1.81 -2.40 2.47
N LEU A 43 2.13 -1.24 1.89
CA LEU A 43 2.52 -1.11 0.47
C LEU A 43 3.76 -1.96 0.17
N HIS A 44 4.78 -1.85 1.03
CA HIS A 44 5.99 -2.65 0.89
C HIS A 44 5.70 -4.15 1.05
N GLY A 45 4.83 -4.53 1.98
CA GLY A 45 4.34 -5.89 2.14
C GLY A 45 3.68 -6.44 0.88
N ALA A 46 2.87 -5.64 0.19
CA ALA A 46 2.25 -6.04 -1.08
C ALA A 46 3.30 -6.34 -2.16
N TRP A 47 4.33 -5.49 -2.27
CA TRP A 47 5.41 -5.67 -3.24
C TRP A 47 6.28 -6.90 -2.93
N VAL A 48 6.59 -7.14 -1.67
CA VAL A 48 7.35 -8.34 -1.28
C VAL A 48 6.53 -9.60 -1.56
N CYS A 49 5.21 -9.56 -1.38
CA CYS A 49 4.33 -10.66 -1.77
C CYS A 49 4.30 -10.88 -3.29
N ASP A 50 4.28 -9.80 -4.10
CA ASP A 50 4.40 -9.89 -5.55
C ASP A 50 5.70 -10.57 -5.98
N ASP A 51 6.83 -10.12 -5.43
CA ASP A 51 8.16 -10.69 -5.71
C ASP A 51 8.25 -12.18 -5.33
N ALA A 52 7.48 -12.60 -4.32
CA ALA A 52 7.39 -13.99 -3.88
C ALA A 52 6.30 -14.81 -4.58
N CYS A 53 5.59 -14.26 -5.56
CA CYS A 53 4.43 -14.88 -6.20
C CYS A 53 3.29 -15.26 -5.21
N ASN A 54 3.25 -14.65 -4.01
CA ASN A 54 2.18 -14.83 -3.04
C ASN A 54 1.01 -13.89 -3.34
N SER A 55 0.17 -14.30 -4.29
CA SER A 55 -0.95 -13.46 -4.77
C SER A 55 -1.97 -13.12 -3.67
N GLN A 56 -2.29 -14.06 -2.78
CA GLN A 56 -3.23 -13.82 -1.69
C GLN A 56 -2.69 -12.79 -0.68
N GLY A 57 -1.41 -12.93 -0.29
CA GLY A 57 -0.74 -11.95 0.58
C GLY A 57 -0.71 -10.56 -0.03
N ALA A 58 -0.39 -10.46 -1.34
CA ALA A 58 -0.36 -9.18 -2.04
C ALA A 58 -1.75 -8.50 -2.05
N ILE A 59 -2.82 -9.25 -2.30
CA ILE A 59 -4.20 -8.75 -2.25
C ILE A 59 -4.54 -8.25 -0.85
N GLN A 60 -4.28 -9.04 0.19
CA GLN A 60 -4.57 -8.65 1.58
C GLN A 60 -3.83 -7.37 1.98
N SER A 61 -2.54 -7.27 1.65
CA SER A 61 -1.75 -6.07 1.93
C SER A 61 -2.30 -4.84 1.19
N ARG A 62 -2.72 -4.98 -0.08
CA ARG A 62 -3.32 -3.86 -0.86
C ARG A 62 -4.67 -3.42 -0.31
N LEU A 63 -5.53 -4.36 0.07
CA LEU A 63 -6.79 -4.01 0.73
C LEU A 63 -6.54 -3.26 2.03
N ARG A 64 -5.49 -3.64 2.77
CA ARG A 64 -5.12 -2.95 3.99
C ARG A 64 -4.54 -1.56 3.74
N VAL A 65 -3.70 -1.38 2.71
CA VAL A 65 -3.27 -0.04 2.25
C VAL A 65 -4.48 0.84 1.98
N ALA A 66 -5.48 0.33 1.25
CA ALA A 66 -6.65 1.12 0.91
C ALA A 66 -7.44 1.57 2.15
N GLN A 67 -7.57 0.68 3.15
CA GLN A 67 -8.21 1.02 4.43
C GLN A 67 -7.40 2.01 5.25
N LEU A 68 -6.09 1.82 5.36
CA LEU A 68 -5.23 2.70 6.15
C LEU A 68 -5.16 4.12 5.60
N ILE A 69 -5.22 4.27 4.27
CA ILE A 69 -5.35 5.59 3.65
C ILE A 69 -6.68 6.23 4.04
N GLU A 70 -7.79 5.50 3.95
CA GLU A 70 -9.09 5.99 4.40
C GLU A 70 -9.09 6.41 5.87
N ASP A 71 -8.55 5.57 6.75
CA ASP A 71 -8.41 5.84 8.18
C ASP A 71 -7.54 7.09 8.44
N SER A 72 -6.45 7.25 7.69
CA SER A 72 -5.58 8.43 7.80
C SER A 72 -6.27 9.72 7.34
N CYS A 73 -7.07 9.67 6.27
CA CYS A 73 -7.87 10.80 5.80
C CYS A 73 -8.91 11.21 6.86
N LEU A 74 -9.61 10.25 7.47
CA LEU A 74 -10.57 10.52 8.55
C LEU A 74 -9.90 11.15 9.79
N ALA A 75 -8.62 10.83 10.02
CA ALA A 75 -7.81 11.42 11.08
C ALA A 75 -7.15 12.76 10.70
N ASN A 76 -7.43 13.31 9.51
CA ASN A 76 -6.76 14.51 8.95
C ASN A 76 -5.23 14.38 8.90
N LEU A 77 -4.71 13.17 8.71
CA LEU A 77 -3.29 12.91 8.52
C LEU A 77 -2.95 12.91 7.03
N GLU A 78 -1.91 13.67 6.67
CA GLU A 78 -1.45 13.70 5.28
C GLU A 78 -0.51 12.51 5.00
N PHE A 79 -0.91 11.65 4.06
CA PHE A 79 -0.03 10.60 3.53
C PHE A 79 1.07 11.16 2.63
N SER A 80 0.79 12.25 1.91
CA SER A 80 1.73 12.93 1.04
C SER A 80 1.39 14.41 0.92
N GLU A 81 2.43 15.25 0.82
CA GLU A 81 2.31 16.67 0.50
C GLU A 81 1.75 16.91 -0.92
N GLN A 82 1.83 15.92 -1.80
CA GLN A 82 1.24 15.99 -3.13
C GLN A 82 -0.27 15.74 -3.04
N ARG A 83 -1.05 16.80 -3.25
CA ARG A 83 -2.52 16.74 -3.28
C ARG A 83 -3.01 15.62 -4.21
N GLY A 84 -3.83 14.73 -3.67
CA GLY A 84 -4.46 13.63 -4.41
C GLY A 84 -3.58 12.39 -4.62
N LEU A 85 -2.31 12.39 -4.18
CA LEU A 85 -1.46 11.20 -4.30
C LEU A 85 -1.98 10.04 -3.43
N ASP A 86 -2.43 10.34 -2.22
CA ASP A 86 -3.10 9.42 -1.31
C ASP A 86 -4.24 8.67 -2.01
N ARG A 87 -5.10 9.41 -2.70
CA ARG A 87 -6.25 8.84 -3.42
C ARG A 87 -5.81 8.07 -4.67
N CYS A 88 -4.78 8.51 -5.38
CA CYS A 88 -4.19 7.77 -6.49
C CYS A 88 -3.61 6.42 -6.04
N VAL A 89 -2.90 6.40 -4.92
CA VAL A 89 -2.32 5.19 -4.34
C VAL A 89 -3.41 4.25 -3.85
N GLN A 90 -4.44 4.78 -3.18
CA GLN A 90 -5.60 4.02 -2.76
C GLN A 90 -6.33 3.38 -3.95
N ALA A 91 -6.55 4.14 -5.04
CA ALA A 91 -7.16 3.63 -6.27
C ALA A 91 -6.33 2.51 -6.92
N ASP A 92 -5.00 2.66 -7.02
CA ASP A 92 -4.14 1.63 -7.60
C ASP A 92 -4.12 0.35 -6.74
N ALA A 93 -4.09 0.50 -5.41
CA ALA A 93 -4.15 -0.62 -4.48
C ALA A 93 -5.45 -1.42 -4.65
N LEU A 94 -6.60 -0.73 -4.67
CA LEU A 94 -7.92 -1.35 -4.90
C LEU A 94 -7.97 -2.05 -6.27
N ARG A 95 -7.52 -1.36 -7.34
CA ARG A 95 -7.48 -1.93 -8.70
C ARG A 95 -6.62 -3.19 -8.78
N ARG A 96 -5.44 -3.21 -8.15
CA ARG A 96 -4.54 -4.38 -8.10
C ARG A 96 -5.02 -5.48 -7.16
N ALA A 97 -5.97 -5.19 -6.26
CA ALA A 97 -6.66 -6.17 -5.43
C ALA A 97 -7.89 -6.78 -6.12
N GLY A 98 -8.31 -6.25 -7.27
CA GLY A 98 -9.54 -6.67 -7.98
C GLY A 98 -10.79 -5.87 -7.60
N GLU A 99 -10.67 -4.88 -6.72
CA GLU A 99 -11.77 -4.02 -6.25
C GLU A 99 -12.06 -2.86 -7.23
N PHE A 100 -12.35 -3.20 -8.48
CA PHE A 100 -12.47 -2.22 -9.57
C PHE A 100 -13.58 -1.18 -9.34
N GLN A 101 -14.71 -1.61 -8.80
CA GLN A 101 -15.86 -0.72 -8.56
C GLN A 101 -15.53 0.35 -7.51
N ARG A 102 -14.92 -0.06 -6.39
CA ARG A 102 -14.45 0.85 -5.34
C ARG A 102 -13.38 1.81 -5.84
N ALA A 103 -12.44 1.31 -6.66
CA ALA A 103 -11.41 2.16 -7.27
C ALA A 103 -12.01 3.24 -8.19
N LYS A 104 -13.04 2.88 -8.96
CA LYS A 104 -13.77 3.81 -9.84
C LYS A 104 -14.50 4.88 -9.03
N GLU A 105 -15.27 4.49 -8.03
CA GLU A 105 -16.00 5.41 -7.15
C GLU A 105 -15.04 6.42 -6.52
N LEU A 106 -13.90 5.94 -6.00
CA LEU A 106 -12.88 6.80 -5.42
C LEU A 106 -12.37 7.88 -6.39
N LEU A 107 -12.14 7.52 -7.65
CA LEU A 107 -11.66 8.44 -8.69
C LEU A 107 -12.73 9.43 -9.14
N GLN A 108 -14.01 9.06 -9.10
CA GLN A 108 -15.11 9.95 -9.48
C GLN A 108 -15.32 11.08 -8.47
N HIS A 109 -14.96 10.86 -7.21
CA HIS A 109 -15.07 11.86 -6.13
C HIS A 109 -13.85 12.78 -6.00
N MET A 110 -12.86 12.71 -6.90
CA MET A 110 -11.66 13.57 -6.87
C MET A 110 -11.84 14.94 -7.60
N GLN A 111 -13.06 15.34 -7.92
CA GLN A 111 -13.36 16.61 -8.60
C GLN A 111 -13.18 17.84 -7.70
#